data_AF-A0A519VU99-F1
#
_entry.id   AF-A0A519VU99-F1
#
_cell.length_a   1.000
_cell.length_b   1.000
_cell.length_c   1.000
_cell.angle_alpha   90.00
_cell.angle_beta   90.00
_cell.angle_gamma   90.00
#
_symmetry.space_group_name_H-M   'P 1'
#
loop_
_entity.id
_entity.type
_entity.pdbx_description
1 polymer ?
#
loop_
_entity_poly.entity_id
_entity_poly.type
_entity_poly.pdbx_seq_one_letter_code
_entity_poly.pdbx_strand_id
1 'polypeptide(L)'
;MLIYQAEATFAKSVAFADSFPFSIAEVEAGQLADYQQQRSALRDLFTDETAQLDTLTKAIRTKGYSEDEKKQLYLLLLGYLDIAALVFERLTTQVPSKLPKDEELEATQARFERLRNFARLNVKGIVGLLGG
;
A
#
# COMPACT_ATOMS: atom_id res chain seq x y z
N MET A 1 -2.68 -8.67 -11.57
CA MET A 1 -1.51 -8.07 -12.24
C MET A 1 -1.60 -6.53 -12.32
N LEU A 2 -2.47 -5.88 -11.54
CA LEU A 2 -2.72 -4.42 -11.60
C LEU A 2 -1.67 -3.60 -10.87
N ILE A 3 -1.16 -4.09 -9.72
CA ILE A 3 -0.22 -3.34 -8.88
C ILE A 3 1.12 -3.05 -9.57
N TYR A 4 1.69 -4.03 -10.29
CA TYR A 4 2.94 -3.85 -11.05
C TYR A 4 2.77 -2.92 -12.26
N GLN A 5 1.58 -2.91 -12.87
CA GLN A 5 1.29 -1.98 -13.95
C GLN A 5 1.17 -0.54 -13.43
N ALA A 6 0.51 -0.36 -12.29
CA ALA A 6 0.43 0.93 -11.61
C ALA A 6 1.82 1.41 -11.18
N GLU A 7 2.65 0.51 -10.62
CA GLU A 7 4.03 0.82 -10.26
C GLU A 7 4.84 1.30 -11.48
N ALA A 8 4.82 0.55 -12.58
CA ALA A 8 5.56 0.89 -13.79
C ALA A 8 5.10 2.22 -14.41
N THR A 9 3.79 2.49 -14.35
CA THR A 9 3.23 3.74 -14.89
C THR A 9 3.59 4.92 -14.00
N PHE A 10 3.49 4.77 -12.67
CA PHE A 10 3.91 5.80 -11.72
C PHE A 10 5.42 6.08 -11.83
N ALA A 11 6.24 5.04 -11.91
CA ALA A 11 7.69 5.16 -12.09
C ALA A 11 8.08 6.00 -13.33
N LYS A 12 7.33 5.87 -14.44
CA LYS A 12 7.53 6.71 -15.63
C LYS A 12 7.13 8.16 -15.38
N SER A 13 6.02 8.38 -14.68
CA SER A 13 5.51 9.72 -14.39
C SER A 13 6.44 10.56 -13.50
N VAL A 14 7.30 9.91 -12.71
CA VAL A 14 8.27 10.57 -11.83
C VAL A 14 9.69 10.62 -12.41
N ALA A 15 9.90 10.09 -13.62
CA ALA A 15 11.23 9.97 -14.22
C ALA A 15 11.87 11.31 -14.62
N PHE A 16 11.13 12.42 -14.55
CA PHE A 16 11.66 13.77 -14.75
C PHE A 16 12.49 14.26 -13.55
N ALA A 17 12.34 13.65 -12.37
CA ALA A 17 13.00 14.10 -11.14
C ALA A 17 14.14 13.14 -10.76
N ASP A 18 15.34 13.70 -10.62
CA ASP A 18 16.52 12.96 -10.16
C ASP A 18 16.57 12.78 -8.64
N SER A 19 15.78 13.56 -7.89
CA SER A 19 15.73 13.51 -6.43
C SER A 19 14.37 13.91 -5.88
N PHE A 20 14.05 13.42 -4.68
CA PHE A 20 12.82 13.73 -3.96
C PHE A 20 13.12 14.28 -2.56
N PRO A 21 12.31 15.22 -2.04
CA PRO A 21 11.16 15.81 -2.71
C PRO A 21 11.56 16.81 -3.83
N PHE A 22 10.78 16.88 -4.91
CA PHE A 22 11.07 17.76 -6.05
C PHE A 22 10.38 19.13 -5.94
N SER A 23 10.90 20.15 -6.64
CA SER A 23 10.26 21.47 -6.72
C SER A 23 9.28 21.54 -7.89
N ILE A 24 7.99 21.80 -7.61
CA ILE A 24 6.96 21.95 -8.67
C ILE A 24 7.32 23.07 -9.66
N ALA A 25 8.03 24.12 -9.20
CA ALA A 25 8.39 25.25 -10.03
C ALA A 25 9.43 24.92 -11.13
N GLU A 26 10.10 23.77 -11.02
CA GLU A 26 11.16 23.33 -11.93
C GLU A 26 10.66 22.26 -12.92
N VAL A 27 9.38 21.88 -12.86
CA VAL A 27 8.78 20.80 -13.64
C VAL A 27 7.92 21.38 -14.75
N GLU A 28 8.03 20.82 -15.95
CA GLU A 28 7.18 21.22 -17.07
C GLU A 28 5.71 20.89 -16.79
N ALA A 29 4.80 21.73 -17.27
CA ALA A 29 3.37 21.58 -16.99
C ALA A 29 2.80 20.21 -17.41
N GLY A 30 3.26 19.65 -18.53
CA GLY A 30 2.84 18.32 -18.99
C GLY A 30 3.30 17.21 -18.03
N GLN A 31 4.56 17.23 -17.61
CA GLN A 31 5.12 16.27 -16.66
C GLN A 31 4.44 16.33 -15.30
N LEU A 32 4.13 17.55 -14.83
CA LEU A 32 3.41 17.76 -13.58
C LEU A 32 1.98 17.21 -13.65
N ALA A 33 1.27 17.42 -14.77
CA ALA A 33 -0.06 16.90 -14.97
C ALA A 33 -0.08 15.35 -15.00
N ASP A 34 0.87 14.75 -15.73
CA ASP A 34 1.04 13.30 -15.79
C ASP A 34 1.33 12.71 -14.40
N TYR A 35 2.25 13.32 -13.65
CA TYR A 35 2.54 12.93 -12.26
C TYR A 35 1.28 12.99 -11.38
N GLN A 36 0.54 14.10 -11.41
CA GLN A 36 -0.67 14.26 -10.60
C GLN A 36 -1.72 13.20 -10.94
N GLN A 37 -1.92 12.93 -12.23
CA GLN A 37 -2.85 11.91 -12.69
C GLN A 37 -2.43 10.51 -12.20
N GLN A 38 -1.17 10.13 -12.39
CA GLN A 38 -0.69 8.81 -11.98
C GLN A 38 -0.63 8.66 -10.46
N ARG A 39 -0.34 9.75 -9.72
CA ARG A 39 -0.42 9.74 -8.26
C ARG A 39 -1.84 9.51 -7.78
N SER A 40 -2.84 10.17 -8.39
CA SER A 40 -4.24 9.96 -8.05
C SER A 40 -4.65 8.51 -8.31
N ALA A 41 -4.32 7.98 -9.49
CA ALA A 41 -4.62 6.59 -9.84
C ALA A 41 -3.97 5.58 -8.87
N LEU A 42 -2.72 5.85 -8.45
CA LEU A 42 -2.02 5.00 -7.48
C LEU A 42 -2.66 5.09 -6.08
N ARG A 43 -3.11 6.27 -5.66
CA ARG A 43 -3.87 6.45 -4.40
C ARG A 43 -5.19 5.70 -4.45
N ASP A 44 -5.96 5.84 -5.51
CA ASP A 44 -7.26 5.19 -5.64
C ASP A 44 -7.11 3.67 -5.61
N LEU A 45 -6.12 3.15 -6.34
CA LEU A 45 -5.74 1.73 -6.27
C LEU A 45 -5.37 1.31 -4.84
N PHE A 46 -4.62 2.14 -4.11
CA PHE A 46 -4.25 1.82 -2.73
C PHE A 46 -5.47 1.70 -1.80
N THR A 47 -6.42 2.64 -1.93
CA THR A 47 -7.66 2.60 -1.16
C THR A 47 -8.48 1.36 -1.49
N ASP A 48 -8.66 1.04 -2.78
CA ASP A 48 -9.43 -0.11 -3.24
C ASP A 48 -8.80 -1.44 -2.81
N GLU A 49 -7.49 -1.60 -3.02
CA GLU A 49 -6.74 -2.78 -2.61
C GLU A 49 -6.81 -2.98 -1.10
N THR A 50 -6.65 -1.91 -0.31
CA THR A 50 -6.75 -1.98 1.15
C THR A 50 -8.15 -2.41 1.62
N ALA A 51 -9.21 -1.97 0.94
CA ALA A 51 -10.57 -2.40 1.24
C ALA A 51 -10.82 -3.87 0.88
N GLN A 52 -10.27 -4.34 -0.24
CA GLN A 52 -10.34 -5.75 -0.63
C GLN A 52 -9.57 -6.65 0.34
N LEU A 53 -8.37 -6.23 0.76
CA LEU A 53 -7.56 -6.93 1.75
C LEU A 53 -8.25 -7.04 3.12
N ASP A 54 -8.93 -5.98 3.56
CA ASP A 54 -9.75 -6.03 4.78
C ASP A 54 -10.88 -7.06 4.66
N THR A 55 -11.55 -7.10 3.50
CA THR A 55 -12.61 -8.07 3.21
C THR A 55 -12.08 -9.50 3.21
N LEU A 56 -10.93 -9.74 2.57
CA LEU A 56 -10.26 -11.05 2.57
C LEU A 56 -9.84 -11.46 3.99
N THR A 57 -9.26 -10.55 4.76
CA THR A 57 -8.86 -10.79 6.16
C THR A 57 -10.05 -11.20 7.01
N LYS A 58 -11.20 -10.52 6.85
CA LYS A 58 -12.45 -10.89 7.53
C LYS A 58 -12.95 -12.27 7.10
N ALA A 59 -12.90 -12.58 5.80
CA ALA A 59 -13.33 -13.87 5.28
C ALA A 59 -12.47 -15.04 5.78
N ILE A 60 -11.14 -14.86 5.89
CA ILE A 60 -10.23 -15.86 6.48
C ILE A 60 -10.62 -16.12 7.94
N ARG A 61 -10.97 -15.07 8.69
CA ARG A 61 -11.31 -15.17 10.12
C ARG A 61 -12.66 -15.86 10.36
N THR A 62 -13.66 -15.60 9.54
CA THR A 62 -15.04 -16.05 9.79
C THR A 62 -15.37 -17.39 9.15
N LYS A 63 -14.66 -17.79 8.09
CA LYS A 63 -14.87 -19.09 7.46
C LYS A 63 -14.27 -20.21 8.31
N GLY A 64 -14.89 -21.38 8.24
CA GLY A 64 -14.49 -22.60 8.97
C GLY A 64 -13.23 -23.28 8.44
N TYR A 65 -12.22 -22.51 8.06
CA TYR A 65 -10.89 -23.04 7.73
C TYR A 65 -10.25 -23.66 8.98
N SER A 66 -9.49 -24.73 8.80
CA SER A 66 -8.62 -25.25 9.85
C SER A 66 -7.54 -24.23 10.21
N GLU A 67 -6.92 -24.37 11.38
CA GLU A 67 -5.88 -23.44 11.83
C GLU A 67 -4.65 -23.43 10.90
N ASP A 68 -4.28 -24.59 10.35
CA ASP A 68 -3.18 -24.69 9.38
C ASP A 68 -3.52 -23.96 8.06
N GLU A 69 -4.74 -24.11 7.56
CA GLU A 69 -5.21 -23.40 6.37
C GLU A 69 -5.27 -21.88 6.60
N LYS A 70 -5.78 -21.42 7.76
CA LYS A 70 -5.76 -19.99 8.12
C LYS A 70 -4.35 -19.45 8.15
N LYS A 71 -3.41 -20.18 8.74
CA LYS A 71 -2.01 -19.76 8.81
C LYS A 71 -1.39 -19.64 7.43
N GLN A 72 -1.65 -20.59 6.52
CA GLN A 72 -1.20 -20.51 5.13
C GLN A 72 -1.82 -19.31 4.39
N LEU A 73 -3.11 -19.07 4.55
CA LEU A 73 -3.81 -17.92 3.96
C LEU A 73 -3.25 -16.59 4.49
N TYR A 74 -2.96 -16.48 5.78
CA TYR A 74 -2.31 -15.29 6.35
C TYR A 74 -0.87 -15.11 5.87
N LEU A 75 -0.14 -16.20 5.60
CA LEU A 75 1.21 -16.14 5.01
C LEU A 75 1.17 -15.57 3.58
N LEU A 76 0.23 -16.04 2.76
CA LEU A 76 0.01 -15.51 1.42
C LEU A 76 -0.41 -14.03 1.46
N LEU A 77 -1.34 -13.70 2.35
CA LEU A 77 -1.79 -12.32 2.56
C LEU A 77 -0.64 -11.41 2.98
N LEU A 78 0.20 -11.85 3.93
CA LEU A 78 1.36 -11.09 4.39
C LEU A 78 2.37 -10.86 3.26
N GLY A 79 2.66 -11.90 2.46
CA GLY A 79 3.55 -11.76 1.30
C GLY A 79 3.03 -10.72 0.30
N TYR A 80 1.73 -10.71 0.02
CA TYR A 80 1.13 -9.68 -0.83
C TYR A 80 1.22 -8.28 -0.20
N LEU A 81 0.90 -8.14 1.09
CA LEU A 81 0.98 -6.88 1.82
C LEU A 81 2.39 -6.30 1.82
N ASP A 82 3.42 -7.15 1.95
CA ASP A 82 4.81 -6.69 1.90
C ASP A 82 5.19 -6.16 0.49
N ILE A 83 4.72 -6.81 -0.59
CA ILE A 83 4.91 -6.31 -1.97
C ILE A 83 4.15 -4.99 -2.19
N ALA A 84 2.89 -4.95 -1.76
CA ALA A 84 2.05 -3.77 -1.90
C ALA A 84 2.63 -2.57 -1.14
N ALA A 85 3.24 -2.79 0.03
CA ALA A 85 3.90 -1.75 0.79
C ALA A 85 5.01 -1.06 -0.02
N LEU A 86 5.84 -1.81 -0.74
CA LEU A 86 6.92 -1.27 -1.57
C LEU A 86 6.39 -0.35 -2.69
N VAL A 87 5.24 -0.70 -3.27
CA VAL A 87 4.63 0.09 -4.34
C VAL A 87 3.97 1.35 -3.76
N PHE A 88 3.19 1.22 -2.69
CA PHE A 88 2.42 2.34 -2.13
C PHE A 88 3.25 3.31 -1.29
N GLU A 89 4.43 2.91 -0.81
CA GLU A 89 5.43 3.81 -0.19
C GLU A 89 5.85 4.94 -1.15
N ARG A 90 5.73 4.74 -2.46
CA ARG A 90 6.00 5.78 -3.47
C ARG A 90 5.07 7.00 -3.32
N LEU A 91 3.86 6.83 -2.78
CA LEU A 91 2.90 7.93 -2.56
C LEU A 91 3.38 8.96 -1.51
N THR A 92 4.35 8.59 -0.67
CA THR A 92 4.94 9.43 0.38
C THR A 92 6.40 9.78 0.12
N THR A 93 7.13 8.94 -0.62
CA THR A 93 8.56 9.15 -0.89
C THR A 93 8.83 9.90 -2.19
N GLN A 94 8.00 9.70 -3.22
CA GLN A 94 8.17 10.32 -4.54
C GLN A 94 7.23 11.52 -4.72
N VAL A 95 7.40 12.53 -3.86
CA VAL A 95 6.46 13.65 -3.70
C VAL A 95 7.11 15.03 -3.98
N PRO A 96 6.32 16.07 -4.29
CA PRO A 96 6.82 17.44 -4.32
C PRO A 96 7.13 17.95 -2.91
N SER A 97 7.96 18.98 -2.83
CA SER A 97 8.34 19.66 -1.57
C SER A 97 7.16 20.31 -0.85
N LYS A 98 6.10 20.65 -1.59
CA LYS A 98 4.82 21.11 -1.07
C LYS A 98 3.71 20.22 -1.61
N LEU A 99 3.24 19.30 -0.78
CA LEU A 99 2.07 18.48 -1.06
C LEU A 99 0.99 18.81 -0.02
N PRO A 100 -0.25 19.13 -0.44
CA PRO A 100 -1.36 19.28 0.49
C PRO A 100 -1.57 18.00 1.30
N LYS A 101 -2.03 18.17 2.54
CA LYS A 101 -2.41 17.04 3.38
C LYS A 101 -3.54 16.25 2.72
N ASP A 102 -3.41 14.92 2.73
CA ASP A 102 -4.38 14.00 2.16
C ASP A 102 -4.88 13.05 3.26
N GLU A 103 -5.96 13.46 3.94
CA GLU A 103 -6.48 12.74 5.11
C GLU A 103 -7.03 11.35 4.76
N GLU A 104 -7.53 11.18 3.54
CA GLU A 104 -7.99 9.88 3.07
C GLU A 104 -6.80 8.93 2.88
N LEU A 105 -5.71 9.40 2.26
CA LEU A 105 -4.49 8.62 2.12
C LEU A 105 -3.91 8.24 3.49
N GLU A 106 -3.86 9.16 4.45
CA GLU A 106 -3.42 8.87 5.83
C GLU A 106 -4.28 7.78 6.49
N ALA A 107 -5.60 7.88 6.34
CA ALA A 107 -6.53 6.88 6.88
C ALA A 107 -6.36 5.50 6.22
N THR A 108 -6.14 5.47 4.91
CA THR A 108 -5.86 4.25 4.15
C THR A 108 -4.54 3.62 4.59
N GLN A 109 -3.46 4.40 4.76
CA GLN A 109 -2.18 3.92 5.30
C GLN A 109 -2.35 3.29 6.67
N ALA A 110 -3.06 3.96 7.59
CA ALA A 110 -3.31 3.44 8.92
C ALA A 110 -4.14 2.14 8.91
N ARG A 111 -5.08 1.99 7.95
CA ARG A 111 -5.82 0.73 7.77
C ARG A 111 -4.90 -0.37 7.21
N PHE A 112 -4.10 -0.07 6.19
CA PHE A 112 -3.19 -1.01 5.57
C PHE A 112 -2.17 -1.57 6.57
N GLU A 113 -1.54 -0.71 7.37
CA GLU A 113 -0.58 -1.13 8.39
C GLU A 113 -1.24 -1.99 9.49
N ARG A 114 -2.49 -1.72 9.85
CA ARG A 114 -3.24 -2.59 10.77
C ARG A 114 -3.46 -3.99 10.19
N LEU A 115 -3.82 -4.09 8.90
CA LEU A 115 -3.99 -5.39 8.23
C LEU A 115 -2.67 -6.16 8.16
N ARG A 116 -1.58 -5.48 7.81
CA ARG A 116 -0.23 -6.05 7.74
C ARG A 116 0.25 -6.58 9.08
N ASN A 117 0.09 -5.78 10.14
CA ASN A 117 0.45 -6.22 11.49
C ASN A 117 -0.44 -7.38 11.96
N PHE A 118 -1.74 -7.35 11.64
CA PHE A 118 -2.65 -8.44 11.97
C PHE A 118 -2.24 -9.75 11.27
N ALA A 119 -1.98 -9.72 9.96
CA ALA A 119 -1.52 -10.90 9.22
C ALA A 119 -0.19 -11.44 9.80
N ARG A 120 0.76 -10.56 10.10
CA ARG A 120 2.04 -10.91 10.72
C ARG A 120 1.89 -11.60 12.08
N LEU A 121 0.99 -11.12 12.93
CA LEU A 121 0.71 -11.73 14.24
C LEU A 121 0.09 -13.13 14.09
N ASN A 122 -0.82 -13.33 13.14
CA ASN A 122 -1.43 -14.64 12.89
C ASN A 122 -0.43 -15.65 12.29
N VAL A 123 0.55 -15.18 11.50
CA VAL A 123 1.63 -16.04 10.98
C VAL A 123 2.62 -16.44 12.07
N LYS A 124 3.07 -15.48 12.89
CA LYS A 124 4.02 -15.73 14.00
C LYS A 124 3.39 -16.52 15.15
N GLY A 125 2.07 -16.63 15.16
CA GLY A 125 1.28 -17.15 16.28
C GLY A 125 1.19 -16.12 17.40
N ILE A 126 0.07 -16.08 18.10
CA ILE A 126 -0.11 -15.37 19.38
C ILE A 126 0.68 -16.12 20.48
N VAL A 127 1.93 -16.49 20.21
CA VAL A 127 2.82 -17.18 21.16
C VAL A 127 3.54 -16.15 22.05
N GLY A 128 3.58 -14.88 21.65
CA GLY A 128 4.21 -13.79 22.42
C GLY A 128 3.29 -12.99 23.36
N LEU A 129 1.98 -13.27 23.40
CA LEU A 129 1.02 -12.51 24.23
C LEU A 129 0.45 -13.29 25.41
N LEU A 130 0.80 -14.58 25.55
CA LEU A 130 0.44 -15.44 26.70
C LEU A 130 1.66 -16.18 27.30
N GLY A 131 2.87 -15.75 26.93
CA GLY A 131 4.14 -16.38 27.35
C GLY A 131 5.10 -15.39 27.98
N GLY A 132 4.64 -14.67 29.00
CA GLY A 132 5.43 -13.79 29.86
C GLY A 132 4.72 -13.56 31.19
#